data_AF-A0A7C0WXL3-F1
#
_entry.id   AF-A0A7C0WXL3-F1
#
_cell.length_a   1.000
_cell.length_b   1.000
_cell.length_c   1.000
_cell.angle_alpha   90.00
_cell.angle_beta   90.00
_cell.angle_gamma   90.00
#
_symmetry.space_group_name_H-M   'P 1'
#
loop_
_entity.id
_entity.type
_entity.pdbx_description
1 polymer ?
#
loop_
_entity_poly.entity_id
_entity_poly.type
_entity_poly.pdbx_seq_one_letter_code
_entity_poly.pdbx_strand_id
1 'polypeptide(L)' 'DTNSAEKSSEIMAKLLRIGVSVNALDVIIAGISVAHGAEKIVSRDRDFVEIAKMTDLEAVIY' A
#
# COMPACT_ATOMS: atom_id res chain seq x y z
N ASP A 1 7.44 12.90 -5.82
CA ASP A 1 8.06 11.91 -6.70
C ASP A 1 6.96 11.28 -7.57
N THR A 2 7.13 11.25 -8.89
CA THR A 2 6.10 10.75 -9.82
C THR A 2 5.90 9.24 -9.76
N ASN A 3 6.98 8.47 -9.52
CA ASN A 3 6.90 7.00 -9.43
C ASN A 3 6.09 6.57 -8.21
N SER A 4 6.30 7.22 -7.06
CA SER A 4 5.52 6.95 -5.84
C SER A 4 4.03 7.24 -6.03
N ALA A 5 3.69 8.31 -6.77
CA ALA A 5 2.30 8.67 -7.05
C ALA A 5 1.62 7.66 -8.00
N GLU A 6 2.34 7.16 -9.00
CA GLU A 6 1.88 6.11 -9.91
C GLU A 6 1.62 4.81 -9.15
N LYS A 7 2.57 4.37 -8.31
CA LYS A 7 2.41 3.19 -7.46
C LYS A 7 1.22 3.30 -6.50
N SER A 8 1.04 4.46 -5.88
CA SER A 8 -0.13 4.72 -5.01
C SER A 8 -1.45 4.58 -5.78
N SER A 9 -1.49 5.13 -7.00
CA SER A 9 -2.69 5.07 -7.85
C SER A 9 -3.00 3.65 -8.33
N GLU A 10 -1.97 2.87 -8.70
CA GLU A 10 -2.10 1.46 -9.06
C GLU A 10 -2.68 0.63 -7.90
N ILE A 11 -2.19 0.85 -6.68
CA ILE A 11 -2.67 0.17 -5.46
C ILE A 11 -4.13 0.52 -5.20
N MET A 12 -4.46 1.82 -5.20
CA MET A 12 -5.84 2.28 -4.98
C MET A 12 -6.81 1.70 -6.01
N ALA A 13 -6.42 1.70 -7.29
CA ALA A 13 -7.25 1.15 -8.36
C ALA A 13 -7.53 -0.35 -8.17
N LYS A 14 -6.52 -1.13 -7.74
CA LYS A 14 -6.69 -2.57 -7.43
C LYS A 14 -7.65 -2.78 -6.27
N LEU A 15 -7.52 -2.01 -5.19
CA LEU A 15 -8.37 -2.10 -3.99
C LEU A 15 -9.82 -1.74 -4.30
N LEU A 16 -10.04 -0.65 -5.04
CA LEU A 16 -11.37 -0.24 -5.49
C LEU A 16 -12.02 -1.30 -6.39
N ARG A 17 -11.25 -1.96 -7.26
CA ARG A 17 -11.77 -3.02 -8.15
C ARG A 17 -12.33 -4.21 -7.39
N ILE A 18 -11.84 -4.48 -6.18
CA ILE A 18 -12.31 -5.56 -5.32
C ILE A 18 -13.25 -5.08 -4.21
N GLY A 19 -13.65 -3.80 -4.23
CA GLY A 19 -14.55 -3.22 -3.24
C GLY A 19 -13.95 -3.03 -1.85
N VAL A 20 -12.62 -3.04 -1.74
CA VAL A 20 -11.91 -2.79 -0.48
C VAL A 20 -11.62 -1.30 -0.36
N SER A 21 -12.12 -0.69 0.71
CA SER A 21 -11.83 0.70 1.06
C SER A 21 -10.80 0.72 2.19
N VAL A 22 -9.70 1.44 1.97
CA VAL A 22 -8.65 1.71 2.96
C VAL A 22 -8.38 3.20 3.01
N ASN A 23 -7.66 3.65 4.04
CA ASN A 23 -7.24 5.04 4.13
C ASN A 23 -6.35 5.45 2.94
N ALA A 24 -6.64 6.61 2.34
CA ALA A 24 -5.84 7.13 1.23
C ALA A 24 -4.38 7.43 1.63
N LEU A 25 -4.14 7.85 2.87
CA LEU A 25 -2.79 8.08 3.40
C LEU A 25 -1.99 6.77 3.45
N ASP A 26 -2.60 5.67 3.87
CA ASP A 26 -1.92 4.37 3.95
C ASP A 26 -1.54 3.86 2.56
N VAL A 27 -2.39 4.12 1.56
CA VAL A 27 -2.07 3.82 0.16
C VAL A 27 -0.90 4.68 -0.35
N ILE A 28 -0.83 5.96 0.04
CA ILE A 28 0.30 6.83 -0.32
C ILE A 28 1.59 6.34 0.36
N ILE A 29 1.53 5.98 1.64
CA ILE A 29 2.68 5.41 2.38
C ILE A 29 3.16 4.15 1.67
N ALA A 30 2.26 3.23 1.34
CA ALA A 30 2.61 2.00 0.63
C ALA A 30 3.17 2.26 -0.77
N GLY A 31 2.60 3.21 -1.52
CA GLY A 31 3.11 3.56 -2.84
C GLY A 31 4.54 4.12 -2.82
N ILE A 32 4.86 4.94 -1.81
CA ILE A 32 6.24 5.42 -1.58
C ILE A 32 7.15 4.25 -1.23
N SER A 33 6.73 3.37 -0.31
CA SER A 33 7.50 2.19 0.10
C SER A 33 7.83 1.27 -1.08
N VAL A 34 6.84 0.94 -1.92
CA VAL A 34 7.04 0.12 -3.12
C VAL A 34 7.97 0.82 -4.11
N ALA A 35 7.78 2.11 -4.37
CA ALA A 35 8.62 2.86 -5.30
C ALA A 35 10.10 2.91 -4.89
N HIS A 36 10.36 2.82 -3.59
CA HIS A 36 11.71 2.78 -3.01
C HIS A 36 12.25 1.35 -2.80
N GLY A 37 11.52 0.31 -3.23
CA GLY A 37 11.95 -1.08 -3.12
C GLY A 37 11.98 -1.59 -1.67
N ALA A 38 11.14 -1.03 -0.80
CA ALA A 38 10.99 -1.56 0.55
C ALA A 38 10.41 -2.99 0.50
N GLU A 39 10.90 -3.86 1.39
CA GLU A 39 10.40 -5.24 1.50
C GLU A 39 9.23 -5.35 2.48
N LYS A 40 9.21 -4.49 3.52
CA LYS A 40 8.25 -4.60 4.62
C LYS A 40 7.69 -3.26 5.07
N ILE A 41 6.45 -3.25 5.54
CA ILE A 41 5.83 -2.17 6.31
C ILE A 41 5.51 -2.70 7.71
N VAL A 42 6.02 -2.02 8.73
CA VAL A 42 5.74 -2.32 10.14
C VAL A 42 4.76 -1.29 10.66
N SER A 43 3.55 -1.71 11.03
CA SER A 43 2.49 -0.80 11.47
C SER A 43 1.56 -1.46 12.48
N ARG A 44 0.83 -0.67 13.26
CA ARG A 44 -0.32 -1.16 14.05
C ARG A 44 -1.61 -1.16 13.25
N ASP A 45 -1.61 -0.45 12.12
CA ASP A 45 -2.79 -0.32 11.27
C ASP A 45 -2.95 -1.57 10.41
N ARG A 46 -4.15 -2.17 10.49
CA ARG A 46 -4.48 -3.40 9.79
C ARG A 46 -4.83 -3.16 8.33
N ASP A 47 -5.04 -1.92 7.90
CA ASP A 47 -5.26 -1.56 6.49
C ASP A 47 -4.06 -2.00 5.62
N PHE A 48 -2.85 -1.98 6.18
CA PHE A 48 -1.64 -2.48 5.50
C PHE A 48 -1.69 -3.97 5.18
N VAL A 49 -2.52 -4.77 5.85
CA VAL A 49 -2.71 -6.18 5.50
C VAL A 49 -3.45 -6.31 4.17
N GLU A 50 -4.45 -5.47 3.91
CA GLU A 50 -5.15 -5.46 2.63
C GLU A 50 -4.28 -4.87 1.51
N ILE A 51 -3.50 -3.85 1.82
CA ILE A 51 -2.56 -3.23 0.86
C ILE A 51 -1.43 -4.21 0.48
N ALA A 52 -0.90 -4.98 1.44
CA ALA A 52 0.12 -5.99 1.20
C ALA A 52 -0.34 -7.06 0.21
N LYS A 53 -1.63 -7.44 0.20
CA LYS A 53 -2.17 -8.39 -0.78
C LYS A 53 -2.13 -7.88 -2.23
N MET A 54 -1.99 -6.57 -2.42
CA MET A 54 -1.99 -5.92 -3.75
C MET A 54 -0.58 -5.51 -4.22
N THR A 55 0.43 -5.75 -3.39
CA THR A 55 1.81 -5.29 -3.57
C THR A 55 2.81 -6.39 -3.22
N ASP A 56 4.10 -6.13 -3.43
CA ASP A 56 5.19 -7.04 -3.03
C ASP A 56 5.66 -6.77 -1.59
N LEU A 57 4.93 -5.95 -0.82
CA LEU A 57 5.27 -5.62 0.57
C LEU A 57 4.78 -6.69 1.54
N GLU A 58 5.60 -7.01 2.53
CA GLU A 58 5.17 -7.74 3.72
C GLU A 58 4.63 -6.78 4.79
N ALA A 59 3.39 -6.99 5.24
CA ALA A 59 2.84 -6.25 6.38
C ALA A 59 3.13 -6.97 7.70
N VAL A 60 3.85 -6.30 8.60
CA VAL A 60 4.15 -6.79 9.96
C VAL A 60 3.36 -5.97 10.97
N ILE A 61 2.38 -6.60 11.62
CA ILE A 61 1.50 -5.97 12.61
C ILE A 61 1.97 -6.28 14.04
N TYR A 62 1.95 -5.28 14.93
CA TYR A 62 2.39 -5.39 16.33
C TYR A 62 1.48 -4.65 17.32
#